data_AF-A0A392P2Q3-F1
#
_entry.id   AF-A0A392P2Q3-F1
#
_cell.length_a   1.000
_cell.length_b   1.000
_cell.length_c   1.000
_cell.angle_alpha   90.00
_cell.angle_beta   90.00
_cell.angle_gamma   90.00
#
_symmetry.space_group_name_H-M   'P 1'
#
loop_
_entity.id
_entity.type
_entity.pdbx_description
1 polymer ?
#
loop_
_entity_poly.entity_id
_entity_poly.type
_entity_poly.pdbx_seq_one_letter_code
_entity_poly.pdbx_strand_id
1 'polypeptide(L)'
;GMKQICITTNSDTESNDVKQAIKDNILNQITNATQMIKLEKDPHAAFALIIDGKTLTYTLEDDLKHKFLGLAVDCASVICCRVSPKQKALVTRLVKEGTGKTTLAIGDGANDVGMIQEADIGVGISGVEGMQVSGIH
;
A
#
# COMPACT_ATOMS: atom_id res chain seq x y z
N GLY A 1 9.50 -15.72 14.21
CA GLY A 1 9.57 -15.45 12.75
C GLY A 1 8.46 -14.48 12.38
N MET A 2 8.62 -13.68 11.33
CA MET A 2 7.63 -12.70 10.92
C MET A 2 6.33 -13.37 10.44
N LYS A 3 5.19 -12.94 10.97
CA LYS A 3 3.86 -13.43 10.61
C LYS A 3 3.34 -12.70 9.39
N GLN A 4 2.67 -13.38 8.47
CA GLN A 4 2.16 -12.79 7.24
C GLN A 4 0.66 -12.55 7.33
N ILE A 5 0.23 -11.37 6.88
CA ILE A 5 -1.17 -10.97 6.72
C ILE A 5 -1.36 -10.70 5.23
N CYS A 6 -2.21 -11.48 4.56
CA CYS A 6 -2.53 -11.29 3.16
C CYS A 6 -3.94 -10.72 3.03
N ILE A 7 -4.10 -9.63 2.29
CA ILE A 7 -5.41 -9.08 1.92
C ILE A 7 -5.58 -9.26 0.42
N THR A 8 -6.55 -10.07 0.00
CA THR A 8 -6.76 -10.41 -1.43
C THR A 8 -8.24 -10.37 -1.82
N THR A 9 -8.51 -10.23 -3.12
CA THR A 9 -9.85 -10.36 -3.71
C THR A 9 -9.82 -11.32 -4.90
N ASN A 10 -10.84 -12.17 -5.01
CA ASN A 10 -10.89 -13.26 -6.00
C ASN A 10 -11.84 -12.99 -7.19
N SER A 11 -12.37 -11.78 -7.35
CA SER A 11 -13.41 -11.50 -8.34
C SER A 11 -12.97 -10.45 -9.34
N ASP A 12 -12.98 -10.79 -10.64
CA ASP A 12 -12.66 -9.88 -11.76
C ASP A 12 -13.88 -9.06 -12.24
N THR A 13 -15.01 -9.17 -11.54
CA THR A 13 -16.31 -8.69 -12.04
C THR A 13 -16.69 -7.32 -11.48
N GLU A 14 -17.11 -6.40 -12.36
CA GLU A 14 -17.36 -4.97 -12.03
C GLU A 14 -18.84 -4.56 -11.86
N SER A 15 -19.76 -5.48 -11.48
CA SER A 15 -21.13 -5.04 -11.14
C SER A 15 -21.16 -4.35 -9.76
N ASN A 16 -22.06 -3.39 -9.57
CA ASN A 16 -22.13 -2.61 -8.33
C ASN A 16 -22.36 -3.48 -7.08
N ASP A 17 -23.25 -4.47 -7.16
CA ASP A 17 -23.50 -5.40 -6.04
C ASP A 17 -22.26 -6.22 -5.68
N VAL A 18 -21.47 -6.58 -6.70
CA VAL A 18 -20.20 -7.32 -6.50
C VAL A 18 -19.13 -6.41 -5.92
N LYS A 19 -19.08 -5.13 -6.29
CA LYS A 19 -18.14 -4.16 -5.71
C LYS A 19 -18.36 -3.98 -4.20
N GLN A 20 -19.61 -3.87 -3.75
CA GLN A 20 -19.90 -3.77 -2.32
C GLN A 20 -19.50 -5.04 -1.57
N ALA A 21 -19.84 -6.22 -2.11
CA ALA A 21 -19.45 -7.48 -1.50
C ALA A 21 -17.91 -7.66 -1.41
N ILE A 22 -17.17 -7.18 -2.42
CA ILE A 22 -15.70 -7.15 -2.39
C ILE A 22 -15.20 -6.25 -1.25
N LYS A 23 -15.74 -5.03 -1.13
CA LYS A 23 -15.35 -4.09 -0.08
C LYS A 23 -15.64 -4.63 1.31
N ASP A 24 -16.80 -5.24 1.52
CA ASP A 24 -17.17 -5.86 2.79
C ASP A 24 -16.22 -7.02 3.15
N ASN A 25 -15.86 -7.82 2.14
CA ASN A 25 -14.88 -8.89 2.32
C ASN A 25 -13.49 -8.34 2.71
N ILE A 26 -13.01 -7.31 2.02
CA ILE A 26 -11.73 -6.64 2.33
C ILE A 26 -11.77 -6.03 3.74
N LEU A 27 -12.87 -5.36 4.10
CA LEU A 27 -13.06 -4.77 5.43
C LEU A 27 -12.99 -5.83 6.53
N ASN A 28 -13.61 -6.99 6.31
CA ASN A 28 -13.55 -8.11 7.25
C ASN A 28 -12.12 -8.65 7.39
N GLN A 29 -11.39 -8.80 6.29
CA GLN A 29 -9.99 -9.21 6.32
C GLN A 29 -9.12 -8.21 7.09
N ILE A 30 -9.26 -6.91 6.83
CA ILE A 30 -8.54 -5.85 7.57
C ILE A 30 -8.88 -5.89 9.06
N THR A 31 -10.16 -6.01 9.39
CA THR A 31 -10.62 -6.01 10.80
C THR A 31 -10.07 -7.21 11.57
N ASN A 32 -10.12 -8.40 10.96
CA ASN A 32 -9.55 -9.62 11.54
C ASN A 32 -8.04 -9.49 11.71
N ALA A 33 -7.34 -8.93 10.71
CA ALA A 33 -5.91 -8.69 10.78
C ALA A 33 -5.51 -7.73 11.91
N THR A 34 -6.20 -6.60 12.03
CA THR A 34 -5.99 -5.65 13.13
C THR A 34 -6.26 -6.31 14.48
N GLN A 35 -7.29 -7.16 14.59
CA GLN A 35 -7.56 -7.90 15.83
C GLN A 35 -6.46 -8.93 16.14
N MET A 36 -5.93 -9.63 15.14
CA MET A 36 -4.82 -10.57 15.32
C MET A 36 -3.57 -9.85 15.86
N ILE A 37 -3.24 -8.67 15.35
CA ILE A 37 -2.11 -7.87 15.86
C ILE A 37 -2.37 -7.45 17.31
N LYS A 38 -3.58 -6.96 17.63
CA LYS A 38 -3.92 -6.49 18.99
C LYS A 38 -3.92 -7.58 20.05
N LEU A 39 -4.29 -8.81 19.67
CA LEU A 39 -4.35 -9.95 20.59
C LEU A 39 -3.00 -10.68 20.72
N GLU A 40 -2.00 -10.27 19.94
CA GLU A 40 -0.67 -10.84 20.01
C GLU A 40 -0.02 -10.52 21.36
N LYS A 41 0.46 -11.56 22.04
CA LYS A 41 1.06 -11.44 23.38
C LYS A 41 2.58 -11.39 23.35
N ASP A 42 3.19 -11.87 22.26
CA ASP A 42 4.63 -11.82 22.08
C ASP A 42 5.05 -10.39 21.70
N PRO A 43 5.79 -9.66 22.57
CA PRO A 43 6.24 -8.30 22.27
C PRO A 43 7.27 -8.24 21.14
N HIS A 44 7.82 -9.40 20.72
CA HIS A 44 8.74 -9.51 19.60
C HIS A 44 8.07 -10.00 18.32
N ALA A 45 6.74 -10.19 18.33
CA ALA A 45 6.01 -10.53 17.13
C ALA A 45 6.08 -9.39 16.11
N ALA A 46 6.45 -9.73 14.88
CA ALA A 46 6.48 -8.82 13.75
C ALA A 46 5.52 -9.33 12.67
N PHE A 47 4.80 -8.42 12.04
CA PHE A 47 3.84 -8.72 10.98
C PHE A 47 4.28 -8.10 9.64
N ALA A 48 4.10 -8.84 8.56
CA ALA A 48 4.19 -8.35 7.19
C ALA A 48 2.81 -8.35 6.53
N LEU A 49 2.38 -7.20 6.03
CA LEU A 49 1.19 -7.07 5.21
C LEU A 49 1.53 -7.29 3.73
N ILE A 50 0.78 -8.14 3.05
CA ILE A 50 0.91 -8.41 1.62
C ILE A 50 -0.42 -8.10 0.95
N ILE A 51 -0.39 -7.27 -0.09
CA ILE A 51 -1.57 -6.85 -0.84
C ILE A 51 -1.22 -6.73 -2.33
N ASP A 52 -2.11 -7.19 -3.20
CA ASP A 52 -1.93 -7.03 -4.65
C ASP A 52 -2.57 -5.73 -5.18
N GLY A 53 -2.16 -5.31 -6.37
CA GLY A 53 -2.67 -4.08 -7.00
C GLY A 53 -4.18 -4.11 -7.23
N LYS A 54 -4.78 -5.28 -7.40
CA LYS A 54 -6.22 -5.38 -7.63
C LYS A 54 -7.00 -5.06 -6.36
N THR A 55 -6.66 -5.70 -5.25
CA THR A 55 -7.20 -5.41 -3.92
C THR A 55 -6.86 -3.98 -3.49
N LEU A 56 -5.64 -3.52 -3.80
CA LEU A 56 -5.19 -2.18 -3.44
C LEU A 56 -6.11 -1.09 -4.01
N THR A 57 -6.66 -1.28 -5.21
CA THR A 57 -7.63 -0.37 -5.83
C THR A 57 -8.80 -0.05 -4.90
N TYR A 58 -9.42 -1.07 -4.32
CA TYR A 58 -10.55 -0.91 -3.42
C TYR A 58 -10.11 -0.35 -2.06
N THR A 59 -8.96 -0.78 -1.54
CA THR A 59 -8.47 -0.28 -0.24
C THR A 59 -8.08 1.19 -0.26
N LEU A 60 -7.75 1.75 -1.43
CA LEU A 60 -7.40 3.17 -1.58
C LEU A 60 -8.63 4.08 -1.74
N GLU A 61 -9.84 3.54 -1.79
CA GLU A 61 -11.08 4.31 -1.80
C GLU A 61 -11.38 4.91 -0.40
N ASP A 62 -12.15 6.00 -0.36
CA ASP A 62 -12.33 6.84 0.85
C ASP A 62 -12.90 6.09 2.06
N ASP A 63 -13.69 5.05 1.83
CA ASP A 63 -14.32 4.22 2.86
C ASP A 63 -13.35 3.22 3.52
N LEU A 64 -12.29 2.82 2.83
CA LEU A 64 -11.34 1.80 3.30
C LEU A 64 -9.93 2.34 3.59
N LYS A 65 -9.51 3.45 2.95
CA LYS A 65 -8.12 3.94 2.98
C LYS A 65 -7.55 4.15 4.39
N HIS A 66 -8.35 4.69 5.31
CA HIS A 66 -7.88 4.94 6.68
C HIS A 66 -7.75 3.65 7.50
N LYS A 67 -8.60 2.65 7.25
CA LYS A 67 -8.51 1.34 7.91
C LYS A 67 -7.31 0.56 7.39
N PHE A 68 -7.10 0.58 6.08
CA PHE A 68 -5.92 0.02 5.44
C PHE A 68 -4.64 0.67 5.99
N LEU A 69 -4.58 2.00 6.05
CA LEU A 69 -3.44 2.73 6.61
C LEU A 69 -3.16 2.32 8.07
N GLY A 70 -4.19 2.24 8.90
CA GLY A 70 -4.04 1.81 10.31
C GLY A 70 -3.39 0.43 10.41
N LEU A 71 -3.90 -0.56 9.68
CA LEU A 71 -3.32 -1.89 9.63
C LEU A 71 -1.87 -1.88 9.10
N ALA A 72 -1.60 -1.10 8.05
CA ALA A 72 -0.28 -0.99 7.44
C ALA A 72 0.77 -0.41 8.40
N VAL A 73 0.40 0.61 9.20
CA VAL A 73 1.28 1.24 10.19
C VAL A 73 1.57 0.33 11.38
N ASP A 74 0.64 -0.56 11.74
CA ASP A 74 0.83 -1.57 12.79
C ASP A 74 1.72 -2.74 12.33
N CYS A 75 1.98 -2.88 11.03
CA CYS A 75 2.86 -3.92 10.48
C CYS A 75 4.33 -3.45 10.44
N ALA A 76 5.26 -4.38 10.67
CA ALA A 76 6.69 -4.13 10.56
C ALA A 76 7.15 -3.99 9.10
N SER A 77 6.41 -4.57 8.15
CA SER A 77 6.67 -4.48 6.72
C SER A 77 5.36 -4.51 5.94
N VAL A 78 5.33 -3.83 4.79
CA VAL A 78 4.21 -3.86 3.84
C VAL A 78 4.75 -4.13 2.44
N ILE A 79 4.15 -5.08 1.74
CA ILE A 79 4.53 -5.47 0.38
C ILE A 79 3.30 -5.30 -0.51
N CYS A 80 3.34 -4.29 -1.37
CA CYS A 80 2.35 -4.08 -2.42
C CYS A 80 2.86 -4.68 -3.73
N CYS A 81 2.21 -5.73 -4.23
CA CYS A 81 2.66 -6.44 -5.44
C CYS A 81 1.76 -6.13 -6.66
N ARG A 82 2.33 -6.16 -7.87
CA ARG A 82 1.62 -5.87 -9.14
C ARG A 82 0.88 -4.52 -9.15
N VAL A 83 1.51 -3.48 -8.59
CA VAL A 83 0.95 -2.13 -8.51
C VAL A 83 1.23 -1.30 -9.75
N SER A 84 0.27 -0.48 -10.16
CA SER A 84 0.44 0.51 -11.24
C SER A 84 1.22 1.74 -10.76
N PRO A 85 1.83 2.52 -11.67
CA PRO A 85 2.49 3.79 -11.33
C PRO A 85 1.61 4.73 -10.51
N LYS A 86 0.32 4.84 -10.89
CA LYS A 86 -0.68 5.63 -10.16
C LYS A 86 -0.88 5.13 -8.72
N GLN A 87 -0.95 3.82 -8.52
CA GLN A 87 -1.13 3.25 -7.19
C GLN A 87 0.10 3.48 -6.29
N LYS A 88 1.32 3.43 -6.84
CA LYS A 88 2.53 3.79 -6.09
C LYS A 88 2.44 5.21 -5.53
N ALA A 89 2.08 6.18 -6.38
CA ALA A 89 1.87 7.58 -5.98
C ALA A 89 0.77 7.72 -4.91
N LEU A 90 -0.38 7.06 -5.10
CA LEU A 90 -1.49 7.11 -4.13
C LEU A 90 -1.13 6.52 -2.76
N VAL A 91 -0.36 5.43 -2.72
CA VAL A 91 0.12 4.84 -1.47
C VAL A 91 1.07 5.82 -0.76
N THR A 92 2.04 6.40 -1.47
CA THR A 92 2.95 7.40 -0.89
C THR A 92 2.18 8.57 -0.30
N ARG A 93 1.22 9.12 -1.05
CA ARG A 93 0.38 10.22 -0.59
C ARG A 93 -0.44 9.84 0.65
N LEU A 94 -1.06 8.66 0.66
CA LEU A 94 -1.83 8.17 1.81
C LEU A 94 -0.97 8.07 3.07
N VAL A 95 0.25 7.55 2.96
CA VAL A 95 1.17 7.43 4.10
C VAL A 95 1.65 8.81 4.56
N LYS A 96 2.04 9.68 3.64
CA LYS A 96 2.47 11.05 3.93
C LYS A 96 1.40 11.86 4.65
N GLU A 97 0.22 11.99 4.04
CA GLU A 97 -0.88 12.78 4.60
C GLU A 97 -1.47 12.11 5.85
N GLY A 98 -1.59 10.78 5.85
CA GLY A 98 -2.26 10.05 6.93
C GLY A 98 -1.40 9.86 8.18
N THR A 99 -0.07 9.86 8.07
CA THR A 99 0.82 9.77 9.24
C THR A 99 1.45 11.11 9.62
N GLY A 100 1.50 12.07 8.70
CA GLY A 100 2.19 13.36 8.89
C GLY A 100 3.71 13.23 9.06
N LYS A 101 4.28 12.05 8.79
CA LYS A 101 5.73 11.79 8.88
C LYS A 101 6.41 12.09 7.56
N THR A 102 7.70 12.43 7.63
CA THR A 102 8.56 12.57 6.45
C THR A 102 8.63 11.25 5.68
N THR A 103 8.34 11.31 4.40
CA THR A 103 8.35 10.19 3.47
C THR A 103 9.53 10.28 2.50
N LEU A 104 10.13 9.13 2.20
CA LEU A 104 11.18 9.00 1.20
C LEU A 104 10.77 7.95 0.19
N ALA A 105 10.88 8.27 -1.10
CA ALA A 105 10.62 7.35 -2.20
C ALA A 105 11.86 7.21 -3.08
N ILE A 106 12.21 5.96 -3.40
CA ILE A 106 13.34 5.61 -4.28
C ILE A 106 12.80 4.84 -5.47
N GLY A 107 13.27 5.15 -6.67
CA GLY A 107 12.94 4.40 -7.88
C GLY A 107 13.91 4.64 -9.02
N ASP A 108 13.94 3.73 -9.99
CA ASP A 108 14.92 3.68 -11.08
C ASP A 108 14.32 3.89 -12.48
N GLY A 109 12.99 3.94 -12.58
CA GLY A 109 12.29 4.03 -13.87
C GLY A 109 11.09 4.98 -13.89
N ALA A 110 10.53 5.17 -15.09
CA ALA A 110 9.38 6.04 -15.33
C ALA A 110 8.13 5.67 -14.51
N ASN A 111 8.02 4.41 -14.09
CA ASN A 111 6.92 3.91 -13.27
C ASN A 111 6.94 4.46 -11.83
N ASP A 112 8.08 4.98 -11.38
CA ASP A 112 8.27 5.47 -10.01
C ASP A 112 8.26 6.99 -9.92
N VAL A 113 8.23 7.71 -11.04
CA VAL A 113 8.24 9.19 -11.07
C VAL A 113 7.12 9.77 -10.23
N GLY A 114 5.89 9.26 -10.36
CA GLY A 114 4.76 9.71 -9.54
C GLY A 114 4.97 9.45 -8.05
N MET A 115 5.52 8.28 -7.69
CA MET A 115 5.83 7.93 -6.30
C MET A 115 6.92 8.84 -5.70
N ILE A 116 7.96 9.13 -6.48
CA ILE A 116 9.10 9.99 -6.14
C ILE A 116 8.64 11.44 -5.94
N GLN A 117 7.74 11.94 -6.80
CA GLN A 117 7.22 13.30 -6.72
C GLN A 117 6.24 13.53 -5.56
N GLU A 118 5.49 12.50 -5.15
CA GLU A 118 4.55 12.60 -4.01
C GLU A 118 5.26 12.63 -2.65
N ALA A 119 6.42 11.96 -2.54
CA ALA A 119 7.19 11.89 -1.30
C ALA A 119 7.79 13.27 -0.92
N ASP A 120 8.17 13.43 0.35
CA ASP A 120 8.90 14.63 0.79
C ASP A 120 10.35 14.63 0.28
N ILE A 121 10.93 13.44 0.14
CA ILE A 121 12.27 13.22 -0.40
C ILE A 121 12.16 12.20 -1.53
N GLY A 122 12.44 12.62 -2.75
CA GLY A 122 12.50 11.77 -3.92
C GLY A 122 13.94 11.43 -4.31
N VAL A 123 14.23 10.14 -4.51
CA VAL A 123 15.54 9.66 -4.97
C VAL A 123 15.39 8.87 -6.26
N GLY A 124 15.91 9.40 -7.35
CA GLY A 124 16.04 8.69 -8.61
C GLY A 124 17.35 7.91 -8.66
N ILE A 125 17.30 6.62 -9.00
CA ILE A 125 18.48 5.81 -9.31
C ILE A 125 18.69 5.84 -10.82
N SER A 126 19.86 6.31 -11.27
CA SER A 126 20.21 6.30 -12.69
C SER A 126 20.72 4.92 -13.11
N GLY A 127 19.95 4.23 -13.97
CA GLY A 127 20.36 3.02 -14.68
C GLY A 127 20.77 3.28 -16.13
N VAL A 128 21.33 2.25 -16.80
CA VAL A 128 21.70 2.31 -18.23
C VAL A 128 20.50 2.25 -19.19
N GLU A 129 19.31 1.92 -18.70
CA GLU A 129 18.12 1.62 -19.53
C GLU A 129 17.18 2.82 -19.81
N GLY A 130 17.54 4.05 -19.43
CA GLY A 130 16.70 5.20 -19.80
C GLY A 130 16.99 6.45 -19.00
N MET A 131 17.75 7.35 -19.61
CA MET A 131 17.93 8.72 -19.15
C MET A 131 16.60 9.49 -19.28
N GLN A 132 15.71 9.38 -18.29
CA GLN A 132 14.44 10.13 -18.25
C GLN A 132 14.13 10.77 -16.88
N VAL A 133 14.92 10.49 -15.83
CA VAL A 133 14.83 11.20 -14.54
C VAL A 133 15.75 12.42 -14.57
N SER A 134 15.56 13.30 -15.55
CA SER A 134 16.28 14.57 -15.68
C SER A 134 15.25 15.70 -15.76
N GLY A 135 14.75 16.13 -14.60
CA GLY A 135 13.73 17.17 -14.53
C GLY A 135 13.21 17.46 -13.14
N ILE A 136 14.01 17.23 -12.10
CA ILE A 136 13.71 17.71 -10.75
C ILE A 136 14.47 19.03 -10.61
N HIS A 137 13.78 20.16 -10.81
CA HIS A 137 14.25 21.49 -10.41
C HIS A 137 13.64 21.82 -9.06
#